data_AF-A0A523GU19-F1
#
_entry.id   AF-A0A523GU19-F1
#
_cell.length_a   1.000
_cell.length_b   1.000
_cell.length_c   1.000
_cell.angle_alpha   90.00
_cell.angle_beta   90.00
_cell.angle_gamma   90.00
#
_symmetry.space_group_name_H-M   'P 1'
#
loop_
_entity.id
_entity.type
_entity.pdbx_description
1 polymer ?
#
loop_
_entity_poly.entity_id
_entity_poly.type
_entity_poly.pdbx_seq_one_letter_code
_entity_poly.pdbx_strand_id
1 'polypeptide(L)'
;MSSGNQNATLNAKEMMAKEPTRVLYVNDHLGYADGVYHGVTTYFLSLLPRFDPSRVKVNLCIFRDRHPAAAHLEAKGITPIFLNRAKWNPRVLLDLISVIRELGVHIVHLSG
;
A
#
# COMPACT_ATOMS: atom_id res chain seq x y z
N MET A 1 28.94 -2.23 -39.37
CA MET A 1 27.59 -1.65 -39.21
C MET A 1 26.64 -2.72 -38.67
N SER A 2 26.50 -2.88 -37.35
CA SER A 2 25.44 -3.72 -36.75
C SER A 2 25.25 -3.48 -35.23
N SER A 3 25.36 -2.24 -34.76
CA SER A 3 25.18 -1.88 -33.33
C SER A 3 23.88 -1.09 -33.04
N GLY A 4 23.12 -0.71 -34.07
CA GLY A 4 21.93 0.15 -33.91
C GLY A 4 20.65 -0.58 -33.48
N ASN A 5 20.56 -1.90 -33.69
CA ASN A 5 19.31 -2.64 -33.48
C ASN A 5 19.17 -3.20 -32.04
N GLN A 6 20.28 -3.54 -31.38
CA GLN A 6 20.24 -4.12 -30.03
C GLN A 6 19.91 -3.08 -28.95
N ASN A 7 20.44 -1.86 -29.08
CA ASN A 7 20.15 -0.75 -28.16
C ASN A 7 18.68 -0.29 -28.25
N ALA A 8 18.10 -0.26 -29.44
CA ALA A 8 16.69 0.08 -29.62
C ALA A 8 15.76 -0.98 -29.02
N THR A 9 16.15 -2.27 -29.09
CA THR A 9 15.36 -3.38 -28.54
C THR A 9 15.45 -3.46 -27.01
N LEU A 10 16.62 -3.13 -26.42
CA LEU A 10 16.80 -2.99 -24.97
C LEU A 10 15.97 -1.82 -24.42
N ASN A 11 16.04 -0.65 -25.07
CA ASN A 11 15.22 0.51 -24.71
C ASN A 11 13.71 0.19 -24.84
N ALA A 12 13.29 -0.53 -25.88
CA ALA A 12 11.90 -0.94 -26.04
C ALA A 12 11.45 -1.93 -24.96
N LYS A 13 12.31 -2.82 -24.46
CA LYS A 13 12.01 -3.70 -23.32
C LYS A 13 12.00 -2.97 -21.98
N GLU A 14 12.87 -1.97 -21.80
CA GLU A 14 12.87 -1.08 -20.61
C GLU A 14 11.66 -0.11 -20.65
N MET A 15 11.21 0.27 -21.84
CA MET A 15 10.01 1.08 -22.11
C MET A 15 8.72 0.26 -22.23
N MET A 16 8.78 -1.08 -22.40
CA MET A 16 7.66 -2.02 -22.21
C MET A 16 7.34 -2.08 -20.72
N ALA A 17 6.87 -0.93 -20.25
CA ALA A 17 6.39 -0.55 -18.94
C ALA A 17 6.95 -1.40 -17.79
N LYS A 18 7.98 -0.88 -17.12
CA LYS A 18 8.28 -1.29 -15.75
C LYS A 18 6.96 -1.24 -14.96
N GLU A 19 6.43 -2.42 -14.63
CA GLU A 19 5.19 -2.55 -13.88
C GLU A 19 5.24 -1.65 -12.64
N PRO A 20 4.13 -0.96 -12.29
CA PRO A 20 4.13 -0.04 -11.17
C PRO A 20 4.57 -0.76 -9.89
N THR A 21 5.43 -0.10 -9.10
CA THR A 21 5.88 -0.65 -7.84
C THR A 21 4.69 -0.77 -6.88
N ARG A 22 4.42 -1.97 -6.38
CA ARG A 22 3.33 -2.22 -5.44
C ARG A 22 3.85 -2.06 -4.02
N VAL A 23 3.32 -1.09 -3.30
CA VAL A 23 3.72 -0.76 -1.92
C VAL A 23 2.55 -1.03 -0.99
N LEU A 24 2.79 -1.78 0.09
CA LEU A 24 1.83 -2.00 1.16
C LEU A 24 2.25 -1.17 2.38
N TYR A 25 1.44 -0.17 2.70
CA TYR A 25 1.54 0.52 3.99
C TYR A 25 0.80 -0.30 5.03
N VAL A 26 1.44 -0.53 6.17
CA VAL A 26 0.87 -1.31 7.28
C VAL A 26 0.87 -0.45 8.53
N ASN A 27 -0.23 -0.45 9.27
CA ASN A 27 -0.31 0.25 10.55
C ASN A 27 -1.20 -0.49 11.57
N ASP A 28 -1.01 -0.26 12.88
CA ASP A 28 -1.82 -0.93 13.92
C ASP A 28 -3.29 -0.50 13.81
N HIS A 29 -3.58 0.80 13.75
CA HIS A 29 -4.93 1.36 13.82
C HIS A 29 -5.07 2.74 13.15
N LEU A 30 -6.25 3.07 12.63
CA LEU A 30 -6.54 4.37 12.00
C LEU A 30 -6.98 5.48 12.99
N GLY A 31 -7.00 5.19 14.28
CA GLY A 31 -7.53 6.10 15.29
C GLY A 31 -7.94 5.36 16.54
N TYR A 32 -8.13 6.11 17.63
CA TYR A 32 -8.63 5.59 18.91
C TYR A 32 -10.16 5.74 18.99
N ALA A 33 -10.79 4.95 19.86
CA ALA A 33 -12.25 4.80 19.94
C ALA A 33 -13.02 6.10 20.27
N ASP A 34 -12.33 7.10 20.78
CA ASP A 34 -12.80 8.45 21.06
C ASP A 34 -12.90 9.35 19.80
N GLY A 35 -12.61 8.81 18.61
CA GLY A 35 -12.81 9.51 17.34
C GLY A 35 -11.75 10.55 17.02
N VAL A 36 -10.65 10.58 17.78
CA VAL A 36 -9.53 11.48 17.52
C VAL A 36 -8.77 11.01 16.28
N TYR A 37 -8.73 11.86 15.26
CA TYR A 37 -7.88 11.67 14.07
C TYR A 37 -6.41 11.62 14.49
N HIS A 38 -5.80 10.43 14.41
CA HIS A 38 -4.38 10.28 14.67
C HIS A 38 -3.56 10.92 13.53
N GLY A 39 -2.36 11.42 13.84
CA GLY A 39 -1.46 12.02 12.85
C GLY A 39 -1.18 11.07 11.67
N VAL A 40 -1.15 9.75 11.91
CA VAL A 40 -1.00 8.74 10.86
C VAL A 40 -2.14 8.75 9.84
N THR A 41 -3.37 9.02 10.27
CA THR A 41 -4.54 9.05 9.41
C THR A 41 -4.53 10.29 8.54
N THR A 42 -4.15 11.43 9.12
CA THR A 42 -3.90 12.66 8.35
C THR A 42 -2.76 12.48 7.35
N TYR A 43 -1.69 11.78 7.76
CA TYR A 43 -0.57 11.43 6.88
C TYR A 43 -1.04 10.58 5.70
N PHE A 44 -1.79 9.49 5.94
CA PHE A 44 -2.30 8.64 4.88
C PHE A 44 -3.29 9.37 3.96
N LEU A 45 -4.22 10.15 4.52
CA LEU A 45 -5.17 10.96 3.75
C LEU A 45 -4.50 12.02 2.87
N SER A 46 -3.30 12.44 3.24
CA SER A 46 -2.52 13.44 2.50
C SER A 46 -1.61 12.77 1.47
N LEU A 47 -0.90 11.72 1.86
CA LEU A 47 0.15 11.14 1.04
C LEU A 47 -0.39 10.14 0.01
N LEU A 48 -1.19 9.16 0.45
CA LEU A 48 -1.54 8.01 -0.38
C LEU A 48 -2.25 8.39 -1.69
N PRO A 49 -3.22 9.33 -1.69
CA PRO A 49 -3.91 9.72 -2.92
C PRO A 49 -3.03 10.48 -3.93
N ARG A 50 -1.82 10.91 -3.55
CA ARG A 50 -0.92 11.68 -4.42
C ARG A 50 0.02 10.82 -5.25
N PHE A 51 0.06 9.51 -5.01
CA PHE A 51 0.88 8.61 -5.82
C PHE A 51 0.30 8.47 -7.22
N ASP A 52 1.17 8.57 -8.22
CA ASP A 52 0.84 8.24 -9.61
C ASP A 52 0.71 6.70 -9.74
N PRO A 53 -0.50 6.17 -9.99
CA PRO A 53 -0.74 4.72 -10.04
C PRO A 53 -0.06 4.03 -11.23
N SER A 54 0.40 4.78 -12.23
CA SER A 54 1.21 4.25 -13.33
C SER A 54 2.64 3.93 -12.90
N ARG A 55 3.10 4.51 -11.78
CA ARG A 55 4.45 4.34 -11.23
C ARG A 55 4.45 3.57 -9.92
N VAL A 56 3.49 3.85 -9.04
CA VAL A 56 3.39 3.28 -7.68
C VAL A 56 1.94 2.98 -7.36
N LYS A 57 1.63 1.69 -7.15
CA LYS A 57 0.33 1.24 -6.64
C LYS A 57 0.41 1.07 -5.14
N VAL A 58 -0.34 1.88 -4.41
CA VAL A 58 -0.38 1.85 -2.95
C VAL A 58 -1.57 1.06 -2.43
N ASN A 59 -1.31 0.18 -1.47
CA ASN A 59 -2.31 -0.51 -0.68
C ASN A 59 -2.09 -0.14 0.80
N LEU A 60 -3.16 -0.15 1.58
CA LEU A 60 -3.12 0.14 3.01
C LEU A 60 -3.72 -1.04 3.77
N CYS A 61 -2.98 -1.58 4.73
CA CYS A 61 -3.42 -2.63 5.63
C CYS A 61 -3.37 -2.15 7.08
N ILE A 62 -4.44 -2.39 7.82
CA ILE A 62 -4.62 -1.99 9.20
C ILE A 62 -4.86 -3.26 10.02
N PHE A 63 -4.14 -3.42 11.13
CA PHE A 63 -4.27 -4.63 11.94
C PHE A 63 -5.60 -4.68 12.68
N ARG A 64 -5.96 -3.60 13.37
CA ARG A 64 -7.17 -3.52 14.17
C ARG A 64 -8.44 -3.39 13.32
N ASP A 65 -9.55 -3.33 14.02
CA ASP A 65 -10.88 -3.21 13.43
C ASP A 65 -11.08 -1.92 12.65
N ARG A 66 -12.09 -1.94 11.78
CA ARG A 66 -12.49 -0.81 10.96
C ARG A 66 -12.82 0.42 11.82
N HIS A 67 -12.18 1.54 11.51
CA HIS A 67 -12.41 2.83 12.14
C HIS A 67 -13.28 3.73 11.24
N PRO A 68 -14.12 4.64 11.77
CA PRO A 68 -14.90 5.59 10.97
C PRO A 68 -14.06 6.41 9.96
N ALA A 69 -12.80 6.68 10.30
CA ALA A 69 -11.87 7.38 9.42
C ALA A 69 -11.56 6.66 8.09
N ALA A 70 -11.86 5.35 7.99
CA ALA A 70 -11.75 4.60 6.74
C ALA A 70 -12.61 5.20 5.63
N ALA A 71 -13.78 5.75 5.97
CA ALA A 71 -14.68 6.37 5.00
C ALA A 71 -14.00 7.56 4.27
N HIS A 72 -13.14 8.31 4.95
CA HIS A 72 -12.40 9.42 4.33
C HIS A 72 -11.30 8.93 3.37
N LEU A 73 -10.69 7.78 3.64
CA LEU A 73 -9.71 7.16 2.75
C LEU A 73 -10.42 6.61 1.50
N GLU A 74 -11.55 5.94 1.69
CA GLU A 74 -12.37 5.37 0.62
C GLU A 74 -12.91 6.45 -0.31
N ALA A 75 -13.37 7.58 0.24
CA ALA A 75 -13.77 8.74 -0.55
C ALA A 75 -12.63 9.32 -1.42
N LYS A 76 -11.37 9.01 -1.10
CA LYS A 76 -10.18 9.37 -1.89
C LYS A 76 -9.63 8.21 -2.73
N GLY A 77 -10.40 7.12 -2.87
CA GLY A 77 -10.03 5.96 -3.67
C GLY A 77 -9.07 4.97 -2.99
N ILE A 78 -8.80 5.14 -1.69
CA ILE A 78 -7.97 4.21 -0.92
C ILE A 78 -8.88 3.30 -0.12
N THR A 79 -8.90 2.00 -0.43
CA THR A 79 -9.69 1.00 0.30
C THR A 79 -8.78 0.23 1.26
N PRO A 80 -8.82 0.51 2.59
CA PRO A 80 -7.95 -0.16 3.53
C PRO A 80 -8.39 -1.61 3.79
N ILE A 81 -7.43 -2.52 3.92
CA ILE A 81 -7.63 -3.90 4.35
C ILE A 81 -7.54 -3.94 5.87
N PHE A 82 -8.54 -4.52 6.55
CA PHE A 82 -8.54 -4.66 8.01
C PHE A 82 -8.36 -6.12 8.39
N LEU A 83 -7.35 -6.43 9.21
CA LEU A 83 -7.11 -7.81 9.67
C LEU A 83 -7.99 -8.17 10.87
N ASN A 84 -8.56 -7.19 11.57
CA ASN A 84 -9.36 -7.38 12.79
C ASN A 84 -8.60 -8.20 13.86
N ARG A 85 -7.30 -7.89 14.03
CA ARG A 85 -6.38 -8.53 14.98
C ARG A 85 -5.66 -7.47 15.81
N ALA A 86 -5.42 -7.76 17.09
CA ALA A 86 -4.48 -6.99 17.89
C ALA A 86 -3.03 -7.22 17.39
N LYS A 87 -2.17 -6.20 17.46
CA LYS A 87 -0.77 -6.29 17.01
C LYS A 87 0.06 -7.42 17.62
N TRP A 88 -0.28 -7.87 18.83
CA TRP A 88 0.43 -8.95 19.53
C TRP A 88 -0.14 -10.35 19.26
N ASN A 89 -1.15 -10.45 18.40
CA ASN A 89 -1.69 -11.75 18.00
C ASN A 89 -0.74 -12.38 16.98
N PRO A 90 -0.14 -13.57 17.23
CA PRO A 90 0.80 -14.18 16.30
C PRO A 90 0.18 -14.51 14.93
N ARG A 91 -1.15 -14.64 14.86
CA ARG A 91 -1.87 -14.83 13.59
C ARG A 91 -1.80 -13.61 12.68
N VAL A 92 -1.57 -12.41 13.22
CA VAL A 92 -1.48 -11.17 12.43
C VAL A 92 -0.36 -11.24 11.39
N LEU A 93 0.75 -11.92 11.71
CA LEU A 93 1.87 -12.09 10.79
C LEU A 93 1.47 -13.03 9.64
N LEU A 94 0.75 -14.11 9.93
CA LEU A 94 0.26 -15.04 8.91
C LEU A 94 -0.74 -14.33 7.98
N ASP A 95 -1.70 -13.60 8.55
CA ASP A 95 -2.69 -12.83 7.81
C ASP A 95 -2.01 -11.76 6.92
N LEU A 96 -1.00 -11.05 7.45
CA LEU A 96 -0.21 -10.08 6.68
C LEU A 96 0.59 -10.73 5.54
N ILE A 97 1.20 -11.89 5.75
CA ILE A 97 1.91 -12.63 4.70
C ILE A 97 0.94 -13.03 3.58
N SER A 98 -0.27 -13.47 3.91
CA SER A 98 -1.30 -13.77 2.92
C SER A 98 -1.63 -12.53 2.07
N VAL A 99 -1.88 -11.38 2.71
CA VAL A 99 -2.13 -10.11 2.00
C VAL A 99 -0.97 -9.72 1.08
N ILE A 100 0.27 -9.83 1.55
CA ILE A 100 1.48 -9.53 0.75
C ILE A 100 1.53 -10.40 -0.52
N ARG A 101 1.24 -11.69 -0.38
CA ARG A 101 1.26 -12.66 -1.49
C ARG A 101 0.12 -12.41 -2.48
N GLU A 102 -1.09 -12.18 -1.99
CA GLU A 102 -2.27 -11.91 -2.82
C GLU A 102 -2.12 -10.64 -3.65
N LEU A 103 -1.57 -9.58 -3.06
CA LEU A 103 -1.39 -8.30 -3.73
C LEU A 103 -0.13 -8.26 -4.63
N GLY A 104 0.80 -9.22 -4.48
CA GLY A 104 2.09 -9.22 -5.16
C GLY A 104 2.94 -8.00 -4.76
N VAL A 105 2.98 -7.70 -3.46
CA VAL A 105 3.66 -6.49 -2.94
C VAL A 105 5.17 -6.58 -3.14
N HIS A 106 5.78 -5.49 -3.60
CA HIS A 106 7.24 -5.39 -3.74
C HIS A 106 7.90 -4.78 -2.49
N ILE A 107 7.23 -3.81 -1.86
CA ILE A 107 7.73 -3.08 -0.70
C ILE A 107 6.66 -3.07 0.38
N VAL A 108 7.04 -3.49 1.58
CA VAL A 108 6.23 -3.33 2.79
C VAL A 108 6.77 -2.16 3.59
N HIS A 109 5.93 -1.15 3.81
CA HIS A 109 6.22 -0.02 4.67
C HIS A 109 5.46 -0.18 5.98
N LEU A 110 6.16 -0.63 7.02
CA LEU A 110 5.59 -0.78 8.35
C LEU A 110 5.65 0.57 9.08
N SER A 111 4.49 1.14 9.37
CA SER A 111 4.32 2.33 10.21
C SER A 111 3.69 1.88 11.52
N GLY A 112 4.32 2.11 12.67
CA GLY A 112 3.77 1.65 13.96
C GLY A 112 4.76 1.74 15.10
#